data_AF-X0ZLF1-F1
#
_entry.id   AF-X0ZLF1-F1
#
_cell.length_a   1.000
_cell.length_b   1.000
_cell.length_c   1.000
_cell.angle_alpha   90.00
_cell.angle_beta   90.00
_cell.angle_gamma   90.00
#
_symmetry.space_group_name_H-M   'P 1'
#
loop_
_entity.id
_entity.type
_entity.pdbx_description
1 polymer ?
#
loop_
_entity_poly.entity_id
_entity_poly.type
_entity_poly.pdbx_seq_one_letter_code
_entity_poly.pdbx_strand_id
1 'polypeptide(L)'
;SLRPRAVTAASFEAGHAGMAATADHLFISCGYTQNRVLIYNDIPSSNIRLADVVLGAPDFETNTLEENYIQHMGTPCSDGEHLFVNSLIGLYVWRELPDESLARPDIVYSGTTGTGIDVHDNKLIATTGIVGMERRVLIWNELPLQGEMPDIELGPRFDNGMQFMFPTGVAANDNYLFVGDSLQNKVFVWEGGVP
;
A
#
# COMPACT_ATOMS: atom_id res chain seq x y z
N SER A 1 -9.90 -36.53 -2.87
CA SER A 1 -10.31 -35.88 -1.61
C SER A 1 -9.47 -34.62 -1.47
N LEU A 2 -9.99 -33.49 -1.92
CA LEU A 2 -9.35 -32.18 -1.77
C LEU A 2 -9.66 -31.69 -0.36
N ARG A 3 -8.68 -31.76 0.55
CA ARG A 3 -8.79 -31.01 1.81
C ARG A 3 -8.67 -29.53 1.45
N PRO A 4 -9.57 -28.64 1.92
CA PRO A 4 -9.29 -27.21 1.90
C PRO A 4 -8.01 -27.00 2.69
N ARG A 5 -6.97 -26.44 2.07
CA ARG A 5 -5.76 -26.04 2.78
C ARG A 5 -6.17 -24.78 3.54
N ALA A 6 -6.18 -24.84 4.87
CA ALA A 6 -6.57 -23.70 5.70
C ALA A 6 -5.72 -22.48 5.33
N VAL A 7 -6.36 -21.33 5.18
CA VAL A 7 -5.74 -20.05 4.81
C VAL A 7 -5.11 -19.47 6.08
N THR A 8 -4.00 -20.07 6.50
CA THR A 8 -3.29 -19.65 7.71
C THR A 8 -2.49 -18.37 7.46
N ALA A 9 -2.01 -17.71 8.52
CA ALA A 9 -1.08 -16.58 8.44
C ALA A 9 0.26 -16.89 7.73
N ALA A 10 0.51 -18.18 7.43
CA ALA A 10 1.70 -18.66 6.72
C ALA A 10 1.45 -18.96 5.21
N SER A 11 0.24 -18.73 4.70
CA SER A 11 -0.09 -18.95 3.28
C SER A 11 -0.37 -17.65 2.54
N PHE A 12 0.50 -17.30 1.60
CA PHE A 12 0.30 -16.22 0.65
C PHE A 12 -0.41 -16.76 -0.60
N GLU A 13 -1.74 -16.88 -0.59
CA GLU A 13 -2.45 -17.21 -1.84
C GLU A 13 -2.31 -16.06 -2.85
N ALA A 14 -1.95 -16.44 -4.09
CA ALA A 14 -1.32 -15.58 -5.07
C ALA A 14 -2.23 -14.45 -5.61
N GLY A 15 -1.62 -13.27 -5.69
CA GLY A 15 -2.04 -12.16 -6.54
C GLY A 15 -1.76 -10.80 -5.90
N HIS A 16 -0.87 -10.00 -6.50
CA HIS A 16 -0.35 -8.71 -6.01
C HIS A 16 -0.13 -8.63 -4.49
N ALA A 17 1.10 -8.90 -4.06
CA ALA A 17 1.56 -8.64 -2.70
C ALA A 17 2.46 -7.40 -2.72
N GLY A 18 1.99 -6.31 -2.13
CA GLY A 18 2.85 -5.21 -1.71
C GLY A 18 3.52 -5.56 -0.38
N MET A 19 4.78 -5.13 -0.19
CA MET A 19 5.53 -5.36 1.04
C MET A 19 6.28 -4.10 1.42
N ALA A 20 6.38 -3.85 2.73
CA ALA A 20 7.22 -2.81 3.31
C ALA A 20 7.98 -3.37 4.52
N ALA A 21 9.16 -2.83 4.80
CA ALA A 21 9.94 -3.20 5.97
C ALA A 21 10.59 -1.96 6.58
N THR A 22 10.64 -1.92 7.91
CA THR A 22 11.40 -0.93 8.70
C THR A 22 12.59 -1.64 9.34
N ALA A 23 13.29 -0.99 10.27
CA ALA A 23 14.38 -1.62 11.02
C ALA A 23 13.91 -2.84 11.85
N ASP A 24 12.65 -2.83 12.28
CA ASP A 24 12.08 -3.76 13.25
C ASP A 24 10.72 -4.34 12.83
N HIS A 25 10.08 -3.87 11.75
CA HIS A 25 8.79 -4.39 11.31
C HIS A 25 8.82 -4.89 9.86
N LEU A 26 7.99 -5.89 9.57
CA LEU A 26 7.68 -6.35 8.21
C LEU A 26 6.17 -6.34 7.99
N PHE A 27 5.75 -5.70 6.89
CA PHE A 27 4.35 -5.57 6.48
C PHE A 27 4.15 -6.31 5.16
N ILE A 28 3.17 -7.21 5.09
CA ILE A 28 2.88 -7.97 3.88
C ILE A 28 1.38 -7.89 3.56
N SER A 29 1.06 -7.35 2.38
CA SER A 29 -0.26 -7.45 1.80
C SER A 29 -0.55 -8.89 1.34
N CYS A 30 -1.65 -9.46 1.81
CA CYS A 30 -2.14 -10.74 1.34
C CYS A 30 -3.25 -10.50 0.31
N GLY A 31 -2.97 -10.96 -0.92
CA GLY A 31 -3.60 -10.62 -2.20
C GLY A 31 -5.12 -10.63 -2.35
N TYR A 32 -5.58 -10.70 -3.61
CA TYR A 32 -6.96 -10.48 -4.07
C TYR A 32 -8.10 -11.11 -3.25
N THR A 33 -7.83 -12.20 -2.53
CA THR A 33 -8.85 -12.97 -1.81
C THR A 33 -8.72 -12.91 -0.30
N GLN A 34 -7.66 -12.30 0.25
CA GLN A 34 -7.39 -12.34 1.68
C GLN A 34 -7.58 -10.98 2.35
N ASN A 35 -7.47 -9.87 1.59
CA ASN A 35 -7.89 -8.53 2.04
C ASN A 35 -7.29 -8.15 3.41
N ARG A 36 -6.07 -8.58 3.67
CA ARG A 36 -5.41 -8.39 4.96
C ARG A 36 -3.99 -7.93 4.78
N VAL A 37 -3.51 -7.16 5.75
CA VAL A 37 -2.09 -6.87 5.91
C VAL A 37 -1.63 -7.62 7.15
N LEU A 38 -0.63 -8.48 6.95
CA LEU A 38 0.07 -9.16 8.02
C LEU A 38 1.20 -8.26 8.51
N ILE A 39 1.30 -8.10 9.82
CA ILE A 39 2.34 -7.32 10.47
C ILE A 39 3.17 -8.26 11.34
N TYR A 40 4.48 -8.20 11.18
CA TYR A 40 5.45 -8.85 12.04
C TYR A 40 6.17 -7.74 12.81
N ASN A 41 6.11 -7.79 14.14
CA ASN A 41 6.74 -6.81 15.05
C ASN A 41 8.25 -7.04 15.23
N ASP A 42 8.82 -7.92 14.41
CA ASP A 42 10.23 -8.22 14.26
C ASP A 42 10.47 -8.76 12.84
N ILE A 43 11.63 -8.49 12.25
CA ILE A 43 12.03 -9.13 10.98
C ILE A 43 12.20 -10.64 11.19
N PRO A 44 11.38 -11.51 10.56
CA PRO A 44 11.42 -12.94 10.84
C PRO A 44 12.77 -13.58 10.48
N SER A 45 13.46 -14.15 11.48
CA SER A 45 14.74 -14.86 11.28
C SER A 45 14.58 -16.35 10.96
N SER A 46 13.35 -16.86 10.94
CA SER A 46 13.02 -18.25 10.60
C SER A 46 11.83 -18.32 9.66
N ASN A 47 11.85 -19.32 8.79
CA ASN A 47 10.72 -19.72 7.96
C ASN A 47 9.52 -20.19 8.81
N ILE A 48 8.29 -19.89 8.35
CA ILE A 48 7.02 -20.34 8.94
C ILE A 48 6.66 -19.64 10.30
N ARG A 49 7.24 -18.47 10.60
CA ARG A 49 6.76 -17.61 11.71
C ARG A 49 5.36 -17.07 11.36
N LEU A 50 4.43 -17.08 12.32
CA LEU A 50 3.13 -16.42 12.17
C LEU A 50 3.30 -14.90 12.35
N ALA A 51 2.48 -14.12 11.68
CA ALA A 51 2.39 -12.68 11.92
C ALA A 51 1.84 -12.39 13.32
N ASP A 52 2.22 -11.24 13.89
CA ASP A 52 1.83 -10.81 15.23
C ASP A 52 0.47 -10.11 15.20
N VAL A 53 0.22 -9.31 14.15
CA VAL A 53 -1.01 -8.54 13.96
C VAL A 53 -1.56 -8.76 12.54
N VAL A 54 -2.89 -8.74 12.42
CA VAL A 54 -3.60 -8.76 11.14
C VAL A 54 -4.60 -7.61 11.05
N LEU A 55 -4.49 -6.82 9.99
CA LEU A 55 -5.46 -5.77 9.64
C LEU A 55 -6.40 -6.29 8.55
N GLY A 56 -7.64 -5.79 8.51
CA GLY A 56 -8.60 -6.16 7.45
C GLY A 56 -9.41 -7.45 7.71
N ALA A 57 -9.07 -8.20 8.76
CA ALA A 57 -9.68 -9.49 9.11
C ALA A 57 -9.79 -9.65 10.63
N PRO A 58 -10.87 -10.25 11.17
CA PRO A 58 -11.08 -10.36 12.61
C PRO A 58 -10.16 -11.37 13.28
N ASP A 59 -9.57 -12.25 12.49
CA ASP A 59 -8.55 -13.21 12.89
C ASP A 59 -7.75 -13.65 11.63
N PHE A 60 -6.78 -14.54 11.83
CA PHE A 60 -5.94 -15.07 10.76
C PHE A 60 -6.64 -16.05 9.81
N GLU A 61 -7.91 -16.40 10.03
CA GLU A 61 -8.63 -17.45 9.29
C GLU A 61 -9.90 -16.92 8.59
N THR A 62 -10.37 -15.72 8.95
CA THR A 62 -11.65 -15.16 8.51
C THR A 62 -11.48 -14.07 7.45
N ASN A 63 -12.08 -14.27 6.28
CA ASN A 63 -12.15 -13.25 5.21
C ASN A 63 -13.41 -12.40 5.39
N THR A 64 -13.26 -11.14 5.78
CA THR A 64 -14.38 -10.21 5.97
C THR A 64 -14.49 -9.25 4.81
N LEU A 65 -15.40 -9.56 3.88
CA LEU A 65 -15.81 -8.57 2.90
C LEU A 65 -16.63 -7.45 3.58
N GLU A 66 -16.29 -6.20 3.22
CA GLU A 66 -16.83 -4.90 3.62
C GLU A 66 -16.66 -4.38 5.07
N GLU A 67 -16.55 -5.20 6.12
CA GLU A 67 -16.72 -4.67 7.50
C GLU A 67 -15.43 -4.21 8.23
N ASN A 68 -14.22 -4.55 7.75
CA ASN A 68 -12.96 -4.41 8.54
C ASN A 68 -11.79 -3.64 7.88
N TYR A 69 -12.05 -2.76 6.91
CA TYR A 69 -11.11 -1.71 6.43
C TYR A 69 -9.86 -2.09 5.62
N ILE A 70 -9.79 -3.26 4.96
CA ILE A 70 -8.92 -3.41 3.77
C ILE A 70 -9.70 -4.21 2.74
N GLN A 71 -9.98 -3.63 1.58
CA GLN A 71 -10.70 -4.32 0.51
C GLN A 71 -10.02 -4.02 -0.83
N HIS A 72 -9.50 -5.07 -1.45
CA HIS A 72 -8.81 -5.06 -2.75
C HIS A 72 -7.44 -4.37 -2.80
N MET A 73 -6.39 -5.19 -2.67
CA MET A 73 -4.99 -4.84 -3.01
C MET A 73 -4.42 -3.68 -2.17
N GLY A 74 -4.56 -3.76 -0.85
CA GLY A 74 -3.95 -2.78 0.05
C GLY A 74 -2.43 -2.96 0.11
N THR A 75 -1.66 -2.14 -0.59
CA THR A 75 -0.20 -2.11 -0.49
C THR A 75 0.20 -1.23 0.70
N PRO A 76 0.92 -1.77 1.69
CA PRO A 76 1.41 -0.98 2.81
C PRO A 76 2.72 -0.26 2.48
N CYS A 77 2.95 0.91 3.07
CA CYS A 77 4.28 1.48 3.37
C CYS A 77 4.31 2.06 4.79
N SER A 78 5.51 2.24 5.34
CA SER A 78 5.72 2.75 6.69
C SER A 78 7.08 3.44 6.78
N ASP A 79 7.13 4.51 7.58
CA ASP A 79 8.36 5.21 7.97
C ASP A 79 8.93 4.70 9.30
N GLY A 80 8.28 3.72 9.94
CA GLY A 80 8.64 3.21 11.26
C GLY A 80 7.82 3.77 12.42
N GLU A 81 7.04 4.84 12.21
CA GLU A 81 6.17 5.42 13.23
C GLU A 81 4.69 5.37 12.81
N HIS A 82 4.44 5.42 11.51
CA HIS A 82 3.13 5.48 10.89
C HIS A 82 2.95 4.34 9.88
N LEU A 83 1.69 3.95 9.65
CA LEU A 83 1.34 2.98 8.62
C LEU A 83 0.41 3.63 7.61
N PHE A 84 0.72 3.43 6.33
CA PHE A 84 -0.10 3.87 5.22
C PHE A 84 -0.45 2.68 4.35
N VAL A 85 -1.70 2.56 3.95
CA VAL A 85 -2.14 1.48 3.05
C VAL A 85 -2.91 2.09 1.90
N ASN A 86 -2.36 1.99 0.68
CA ASN A 86 -3.08 2.37 -0.54
C ASN A 86 -3.76 1.15 -1.14
N SER A 87 -5.05 1.28 -1.46
CA SER A 87 -5.88 0.21 -1.98
C SER A 87 -6.73 0.69 -3.16
N LEU A 88 -7.37 -0.26 -3.85
CA LEU A 88 -8.27 0.08 -4.96
C LEU A 88 -9.50 0.89 -4.56
N ILE A 89 -9.77 1.07 -3.27
CA ILE A 89 -10.97 1.79 -2.81
C ILE A 89 -10.66 2.99 -1.91
N GLY A 90 -9.39 3.19 -1.56
CA GLY A 90 -9.01 4.27 -0.66
C GLY A 90 -7.56 4.18 -0.20
N LEU A 91 -7.11 5.28 0.40
CA LEU A 91 -5.87 5.37 1.16
C LEU A 91 -6.23 5.45 2.65
N TYR A 92 -5.57 4.63 3.46
CA TYR A 92 -5.79 4.51 4.90
C TYR A 92 -4.51 4.89 5.65
N VAL A 93 -4.66 5.68 6.71
CA VAL A 93 -3.54 6.19 7.50
C VAL A 93 -3.74 5.84 8.96
N TRP A 94 -2.73 5.24 9.57
CA TRP A 94 -2.60 5.09 11.01
C TRP A 94 -1.48 6.00 11.49
N ARG A 95 -1.79 6.86 12.47
CA ARG A 95 -0.84 7.79 13.09
C ARG A 95 0.10 7.10 14.06
N GLU A 96 -0.16 5.85 14.39
CA GLU A 96 0.74 5.00 15.17
C GLU A 96 0.73 3.60 14.53
N LEU A 97 1.83 2.88 14.63
CA LEU A 97 1.86 1.49 14.17
C LEU A 97 0.83 0.65 14.96
N PRO A 98 -0.04 -0.11 14.27
CA PRO A 98 -1.01 -0.99 14.94
C PRO A 98 -0.37 -2.00 15.89
N ASP A 99 -0.78 -1.97 17.16
CA ASP A 99 -0.35 -2.91 18.20
C ASP A 99 -1.37 -4.03 18.47
N GLU A 100 -2.58 -3.90 17.93
CA GLU A 100 -3.64 -4.91 17.98
C GLU A 100 -4.26 -5.21 16.61
N SER A 101 -4.73 -6.44 16.44
CA SER A 101 -5.51 -6.83 15.28
C SER A 101 -6.80 -6.01 15.19
N LEU A 102 -7.24 -5.71 13.95
CA LEU A 102 -8.39 -4.83 13.66
C LEU A 102 -8.22 -3.35 14.07
N ALA A 103 -7.02 -2.90 14.39
CA ALA A 103 -6.77 -1.47 14.59
C ALA A 103 -7.31 -0.66 13.40
N ARG A 104 -8.19 0.30 13.69
CA ARG A 104 -8.82 1.12 12.66
C ARG A 104 -7.87 2.23 12.21
N PRO A 105 -7.86 2.59 10.92
CA PRO A 105 -7.12 3.76 10.47
C PRO A 105 -7.71 5.02 11.12
N ASP A 106 -6.85 5.96 11.46
CA ASP A 106 -7.24 7.28 11.96
C ASP A 106 -7.87 8.13 10.86
N ILE A 107 -7.34 8.01 9.63
CA ILE A 107 -7.77 8.81 8.48
C ILE A 107 -8.02 7.89 7.29
N VAL A 108 -9.11 8.18 6.57
CA VAL A 108 -9.52 7.46 5.37
C VAL A 108 -9.79 8.45 4.24
N TYR A 109 -9.01 8.32 3.16
CA TYR A 109 -9.25 9.01 1.91
C TYR A 109 -10.11 8.13 1.01
N SER A 110 -11.36 8.53 0.83
CA SER A 110 -12.31 7.86 -0.07
C SER A 110 -12.19 8.41 -1.49
N GLY A 111 -12.24 7.53 -2.49
CA GLY A 111 -12.22 7.93 -3.90
C GLY A 111 -10.83 8.01 -4.55
N THR A 112 -9.76 7.90 -3.77
CA THR A 112 -8.41 7.62 -4.27
C THR A 112 -8.25 6.12 -4.46
N THR A 113 -8.12 5.65 -5.70
CA THR A 113 -8.07 4.21 -6.01
C THR A 113 -6.69 3.85 -6.52
N GLY A 114 -5.90 3.01 -5.85
CA GLY A 114 -4.51 2.79 -6.27
C GLY A 114 -3.86 1.54 -5.70
N THR A 115 -2.63 1.25 -6.13
CA THR A 115 -1.89 0.07 -5.65
C THR A 115 -0.44 0.35 -5.29
N GLY A 116 0.13 1.48 -5.70
CA GLY A 116 1.47 1.89 -5.28
C GLY A 116 1.40 2.90 -4.18
N ILE A 117 2.26 2.72 -3.21
CA ILE A 117 2.50 3.70 -2.18
C ILE A 117 3.95 3.60 -1.75
N ASP A 118 4.56 4.73 -1.43
CA ASP A 118 5.86 4.78 -0.81
C ASP A 118 5.95 5.99 0.12
N VAL A 119 6.83 5.90 1.11
CA VAL A 119 7.13 6.98 2.04
C VAL A 119 8.63 7.21 2.09
N HIS A 120 9.03 8.47 1.90
CA HIS A 120 10.44 8.85 1.90
C HIS A 120 10.59 10.30 2.39
N ASP A 121 11.49 10.54 3.34
CA ASP A 121 11.81 11.87 3.89
C ASP A 121 10.57 12.72 4.24
N ASN A 122 9.67 12.17 5.06
CA ASN A 122 8.40 12.80 5.48
C ASN A 122 7.40 13.09 4.33
N LYS A 123 7.63 12.54 3.14
CA LYS A 123 6.70 12.63 2.01
C LYS A 123 5.96 11.33 1.81
N LEU A 124 4.68 11.42 1.49
CA LEU A 124 3.88 10.28 1.06
C LEU A 124 3.64 10.37 -0.44
N ILE A 125 3.83 9.26 -1.15
CA ILE A 125 3.58 9.15 -2.58
C ILE A 125 2.59 8.02 -2.81
N ALA A 126 1.48 8.28 -3.50
CA ALA A 126 0.48 7.26 -3.80
C ALA A 126 0.05 7.33 -5.27
N THR A 127 -0.02 6.17 -5.94
CA THR A 127 -0.66 6.11 -7.26
C THR A 127 -2.16 6.12 -7.12
N THR A 128 -2.83 6.67 -8.13
CA THR A 128 -4.27 6.55 -8.30
C THR A 128 -4.64 6.11 -9.72
N GLY A 129 -5.84 5.56 -9.84
CA GLY A 129 -6.47 5.10 -11.06
C GLY A 129 -6.30 3.62 -11.34
N ILE A 130 -7.44 2.97 -11.56
CA ILE A 130 -7.53 1.78 -12.41
C ILE A 130 -7.90 2.19 -13.85
N VAL A 131 -7.83 1.24 -14.78
CA VAL A 131 -8.16 1.47 -16.20
C VAL A 131 -9.55 2.12 -16.34
N GLY A 132 -9.57 3.35 -16.84
CA GLY A 132 -10.81 4.11 -17.09
C GLY A 132 -11.15 5.18 -16.04
N MET A 133 -10.40 5.24 -14.93
CA MET A 133 -10.52 6.28 -13.89
C MET A 133 -9.41 7.32 -14.00
N GLU A 134 -9.38 8.29 -13.07
CA GLU A 134 -8.31 9.28 -12.96
C GLU A 134 -6.99 8.59 -12.63
N ARG A 135 -5.94 8.85 -13.44
CA ARG A 135 -4.64 8.19 -13.32
C ARG A 135 -3.60 9.21 -12.89
N ARG A 136 -3.28 9.26 -11.62
CA ARG A 136 -2.36 10.27 -11.08
C ARG A 136 -1.33 9.62 -10.17
N VAL A 137 -0.29 10.39 -9.85
CA VAL A 137 0.51 10.18 -8.65
C VAL A 137 0.24 11.36 -7.74
N LEU A 138 -0.27 11.09 -6.55
CA LEU A 138 -0.50 12.07 -5.50
C LEU A 138 0.74 12.11 -4.62
N ILE A 139 1.21 13.32 -4.30
CA ILE A 139 2.36 13.54 -3.42
C ILE A 139 1.94 14.51 -2.33
N TRP A 140 2.21 14.12 -1.09
CA TRP A 140 2.17 14.99 0.07
C TRP A 140 3.60 15.35 0.44
N ASN A 141 3.87 16.65 0.58
CA ASN A 141 5.17 17.17 0.99
C ASN A 141 5.48 16.94 2.47
N GLU A 142 4.42 16.76 3.26
CA GLU A 142 4.43 16.36 4.67
C GLU A 142 3.43 15.20 4.85
N LEU A 143 3.67 14.30 5.81
CA LEU A 143 2.78 13.17 6.02
C LEU A 143 1.35 13.62 6.36
N PRO A 144 0.31 13.03 5.74
CA PRO A 144 -1.08 13.47 5.91
C PRO A 144 -1.72 13.00 7.23
N LEU A 145 -1.13 13.40 8.36
CA LEU A 145 -1.51 12.92 9.69
C LEU A 145 -2.71 13.68 10.29
N GLN A 146 -3.23 14.71 9.61
CA GLN A 146 -4.45 15.43 10.00
C GLN A 146 -5.52 15.47 8.89
N GLY A 147 -5.36 14.67 7.84
CA GLY A 147 -6.32 14.61 6.74
C GLY A 147 -6.04 15.63 5.62
N GLU A 148 -4.80 16.06 5.48
CA GLU A 148 -4.33 17.00 4.47
C GLU A 148 -4.55 16.46 3.04
N MET A 149 -4.84 17.36 2.10
CA MET A 149 -4.91 17.02 0.68
C MET A 149 -3.50 16.94 0.07
N PRO A 150 -3.30 16.18 -1.01
CA PRO A 150 -2.00 16.12 -1.67
C PRO A 150 -1.60 17.50 -2.20
N ASP A 151 -0.32 17.82 -2.07
CA ASP A 151 0.26 19.08 -2.54
C ASP A 151 0.50 19.07 -4.06
N ILE A 152 0.85 17.91 -4.59
CA ILE A 152 1.21 17.73 -6.00
C ILE A 152 0.44 16.55 -6.58
N GLU A 153 -0.05 16.74 -7.79
CA GLU A 153 -0.65 15.68 -8.60
C GLU A 153 0.09 15.58 -9.95
N LEU A 154 0.72 14.44 -10.21
CA LEU A 154 1.37 14.17 -11.49
C LEU A 154 0.45 13.40 -12.43
N GLY A 155 0.42 13.81 -13.69
CA GLY A 155 -0.36 13.18 -14.74
C GLY A 155 -1.83 13.64 -14.80
N PRO A 156 -2.72 12.92 -15.52
CA PRO A 156 -2.40 11.72 -16.30
C PRO A 156 -1.55 12.00 -17.53
N ARG A 157 -1.44 13.25 -17.99
CA ARG A 157 -0.67 13.66 -19.18
C ARG A 157 0.45 14.62 -18.78
N PHE A 158 1.54 14.58 -19.52
CA PHE A 158 2.70 15.45 -19.36
C PHE A 158 2.92 16.29 -20.61
N ASP A 159 3.62 17.43 -20.47
CA ASP A 159 3.85 18.39 -21.55
C ASP A 159 4.62 17.81 -22.74
N ASN A 160 5.45 16.80 -22.50
CA ASN A 160 6.17 16.07 -23.54
C ASN A 160 5.34 15.01 -24.27
N GLY A 161 4.03 14.98 -24.05
CA GLY A 161 3.09 14.06 -24.69
C GLY A 161 3.03 12.67 -24.06
N MET A 162 3.83 12.38 -23.02
CA MET A 162 3.69 11.15 -22.25
C MET A 162 2.40 11.15 -21.43
N GLN A 163 1.93 9.96 -21.05
CA GLN A 163 0.78 9.81 -20.17
C GLN A 163 0.84 8.51 -19.37
N PHE A 164 0.25 8.52 -18.18
CA PHE A 164 -0.05 7.30 -17.42
C PHE A 164 -1.24 6.55 -18.03
N MET A 165 -1.16 5.22 -18.01
CA MET A 165 -2.23 4.29 -18.39
C MET A 165 -2.69 3.44 -17.22
N PHE A 166 -1.75 2.93 -16.43
CA PHE A 166 -2.06 2.21 -15.20
C PHE A 166 -0.85 2.28 -14.26
N PRO A 167 -0.67 3.41 -13.54
CA PRO A 167 0.42 3.56 -12.59
C PRO A 167 0.19 2.61 -11.41
N THR A 168 1.15 1.74 -11.13
CA THR A 168 1.07 0.73 -10.08
C THR A 168 2.12 1.00 -9.03
N GLY A 169 3.26 0.30 -9.05
CA GLY A 169 4.30 0.41 -8.03
C GLY A 169 5.01 1.75 -8.01
N VAL A 170 5.38 2.19 -6.81
CA VAL A 170 6.16 3.41 -6.55
C VAL A 170 7.35 3.05 -5.68
N ALA A 171 8.49 3.71 -5.93
CA ALA A 171 9.64 3.70 -5.05
C ALA A 171 10.36 5.05 -5.15
N ALA A 172 10.81 5.60 -4.03
CA ALA A 172 11.48 6.88 -3.95
C ALA A 172 12.76 6.79 -3.11
N ASN A 173 13.69 7.70 -3.39
CA ASN A 173 14.82 8.04 -2.55
C ASN A 173 15.22 9.51 -2.81
N ASP A 174 16.29 9.97 -2.16
CA ASP A 174 16.78 11.36 -2.28
C ASP A 174 17.09 11.80 -3.73
N ASN A 175 17.37 10.85 -4.62
CA ASN A 175 17.81 11.14 -5.98
C ASN A 175 16.76 10.80 -7.03
N TYR A 176 15.82 9.90 -6.74
CA TYR A 176 14.89 9.38 -7.74
C TYR A 176 13.51 9.09 -7.19
N LEU A 177 12.50 9.38 -8.01
CA LEU A 177 11.17 8.78 -7.92
C LEU A 177 10.97 7.85 -9.11
N PHE A 178 10.57 6.61 -8.85
CA PHE A 178 10.21 5.60 -9.83
C PHE A 178 8.72 5.29 -9.76
N VAL A 179 8.05 5.28 -10.91
CA VAL A 179 6.64 4.90 -11.02
C VAL A 179 6.48 3.89 -12.16
N GLY A 180 6.10 2.66 -11.81
CA GLY A 180 5.78 1.62 -12.79
C GLY A 180 4.41 1.87 -13.43
N ASP A 181 4.30 1.65 -14.74
CA ASP A 181 3.05 1.67 -15.48
C ASP A 181 2.79 0.31 -16.15
N SER A 182 1.88 -0.46 -15.56
CA SER A 182 1.64 -1.87 -15.93
C SER A 182 0.92 -2.05 -17.26
N LEU A 183 0.31 -1.01 -17.84
CA LEU A 183 -0.33 -1.11 -19.16
C LEU A 183 0.55 -0.58 -20.29
N GLN A 184 1.62 0.15 -19.97
CA GLN A 184 2.58 0.58 -20.99
C GLN A 184 3.90 -0.20 -20.96
N ASN A 185 4.12 -1.08 -19.97
CA ASN A 185 5.40 -1.75 -19.74
C ASN A 185 6.55 -0.74 -19.59
N LYS A 186 6.30 0.34 -18.83
CA LYS A 186 7.26 1.44 -18.64
C LYS A 186 7.48 1.72 -17.16
N VAL A 187 8.62 2.32 -16.86
CA VAL A 187 8.89 2.98 -15.59
C VAL A 187 9.14 4.45 -15.91
N PHE A 188 8.39 5.33 -15.27
CA PHE A 188 8.64 6.76 -15.29
C PHE A 188 9.64 7.08 -14.17
N VAL A 189 10.61 7.95 -14.48
CA VAL A 189 11.69 8.31 -13.56
C VAL A 189 11.80 9.82 -13.51
N TRP A 190 11.81 10.35 -12.29
CA TRP A 190 12.18 11.74 -12.01
C TRP A 190 13.56 11.72 -11.34
N GLU A 191 14.46 12.58 -11.82
CA GLU A 191 15.75 12.82 -11.18
C GLU A 191 15.62 13.99 -10.19
N GLY A 192 16.38 13.94 -9.09
CA GLY A 192 16.29 14.93 -8.01
C GLY A 192 15.32 14.54 -6.88
N GLY A 193 14.88 13.29 -6.85
CA GLY A 193 13.99 12.76 -5.81
C GLY A 193 12.52 12.99 -6.10
N VAL A 194 11.73 13.08 -5.04
CA VAL A 194 10.31 13.41 -5.10
C VAL A 194 10.19 14.93 -5.39
N PRO A 195 9.47 15.34 -6.45
CA PRO A 195 9.36 16.74 -6.86
C PRO A 195 8.61 17.65 -5.88
#